data_AF-A0A9P5XUX6-F1
#
_entry.id   AF-A0A9P5XUX6-F1
#
_cell.length_a   1.000
_cell.length_b   1.000
_cell.length_c   1.000
_cell.angle_alpha   90.00
_cell.angle_beta   90.00
_cell.angle_gamma   90.00
#
_symmetry.space_group_name_H-M   'P 1'
#
loop_
_entity.id
_entity.type
_entity.pdbx_description
1 polymer ?
#
loop_
_entity_poly.entity_id
_entity_poly.type
_entity_poly.pdbx_seq_one_letter_code
_entity_poly.pdbx_strand_id
1 'polypeptide(L)'
;WIPDRDTFILEDIRWDGRGKYVDSICPTCRVEPANYRCEECEGGQLLCQECMVESHRLNSLHRVKFWNGTFFEKKSLKSLGLRIQLGHRVGEYCINPKPAFADGFVVVHINGIHDVALDFCDCETAQITITQLLRHRWFPATV
;
A
#
# COMPACT_ATOMS: atom_id res chain seq x y z
N TRP A 1 0.54 -28.72 -17.47
CA TRP A 1 0.57 -27.33 -17.95
C TRP A 1 0.37 -27.20 -19.44
N ILE A 2 0.99 -28.05 -20.31
CA ILE A 2 0.91 -27.83 -21.78
C ILE A 2 -0.53 -27.88 -22.30
N PRO A 3 -1.39 -28.80 -21.84
CA PRO A 3 -2.81 -28.79 -22.23
C PRO A 3 -3.56 -27.52 -21.81
N ASP A 4 -3.13 -26.87 -20.73
CA ASP A 4 -3.80 -25.72 -20.12
C ASP A 4 -3.16 -24.38 -20.50
N ARG A 5 -2.21 -24.37 -21.46
CA ARG A 5 -1.45 -23.17 -21.86
C ARG A 5 -2.37 -21.99 -22.15
N ASP A 6 -3.41 -22.23 -22.93
CA ASP A 6 -4.32 -21.17 -23.37
C ASP A 6 -5.12 -20.64 -22.18
N THR A 7 -5.47 -21.49 -21.20
CA THR A 7 -6.08 -21.10 -19.92
C THR A 7 -5.15 -20.19 -19.12
N PHE A 8 -3.86 -20.51 -19.00
CA PHE A 8 -2.90 -19.64 -18.29
C PHE A 8 -2.82 -18.25 -18.92
N ILE A 9 -2.76 -18.17 -20.25
CA ILE A 9 -2.72 -16.88 -20.97
C ILE A 9 -4.02 -16.09 -20.76
N LEU A 10 -5.18 -16.75 -20.84
CA LEU A 10 -6.47 -16.10 -20.61
C LEU A 10 -6.59 -15.56 -19.18
N GLU A 11 -6.10 -16.30 -18.18
CA GLU A 11 -6.10 -15.82 -16.79
C GLU A 11 -5.12 -14.66 -16.58
N ASP A 12 -3.96 -14.66 -17.25
CA ASP A 12 -3.02 -13.52 -17.21
C ASP A 12 -3.63 -12.24 -17.83
N ILE A 13 -4.25 -12.37 -19.01
CA ILE A 13 -4.98 -11.26 -19.65
C ILE A 13 -6.15 -10.79 -18.77
N ARG A 14 -6.83 -11.73 -18.09
CA ARG A 14 -7.91 -11.40 -17.14
C ARG A 14 -7.39 -10.57 -15.98
N TRP A 15 -6.15 -10.79 -15.53
CA TRP A 15 -5.49 -9.98 -14.50
C TRP A 15 -5.11 -8.58 -14.96
N ASP A 16 -4.89 -8.35 -16.26
CA ASP A 16 -4.67 -7.00 -16.79
C ASP A 16 -5.94 -6.12 -16.70
N GLY A 17 -7.12 -6.73 -16.73
CA GLY A 17 -8.41 -6.08 -16.54
C GLY A 17 -8.99 -6.24 -15.14
N ARG A 18 -10.26 -5.84 -14.97
CA ARG A 18 -11.01 -5.98 -13.70
C ARG A 18 -11.38 -7.43 -13.35
N GLY A 19 -11.12 -8.37 -14.25
CA GLY A 19 -11.51 -9.78 -14.09
C GLY A 19 -13.01 -9.92 -13.80
N LYS A 20 -13.35 -10.62 -12.70
CA LYS A 20 -14.74 -10.78 -12.25
C LYS A 20 -15.27 -9.61 -11.40
N TYR A 21 -14.43 -8.64 -11.04
CA TYR A 21 -14.78 -7.54 -10.15
C TYR A 21 -15.41 -6.39 -10.93
N VAL A 22 -16.57 -6.67 -11.54
CA VAL A 22 -17.33 -5.70 -12.33
C VAL A 22 -18.20 -4.79 -11.46
N ASP A 23 -18.49 -5.20 -10.23
CA ASP A 23 -19.21 -4.39 -9.25
C ASP A 23 -18.50 -3.07 -9.03
N SER A 24 -19.27 -1.98 -9.11
CA SER A 24 -18.75 -0.64 -8.93
C SER A 24 -18.67 -0.24 -7.46
N ILE A 25 -19.24 -1.01 -6.53
CA ILE A 25 -19.33 -0.65 -5.10
C ILE A 25 -18.31 -1.44 -4.28
N CYS A 26 -17.64 -0.77 -3.35
CA CYS A 26 -16.66 -1.35 -2.45
C CYS A 26 -17.30 -2.47 -1.61
N PRO A 27 -16.74 -3.69 -1.64
CA PRO A 27 -17.31 -4.84 -0.93
C PRO A 27 -17.17 -4.74 0.60
N THR A 28 -16.23 -3.91 1.07
CA THR A 28 -15.95 -3.70 2.50
C THR A 28 -16.92 -2.69 3.12
N CYS A 29 -16.96 -1.44 2.61
CA CYS A 29 -17.83 -0.41 3.17
C CYS A 29 -19.23 -0.38 2.57
N ARG A 30 -19.43 -0.95 1.37
CA ARG A 30 -20.71 -0.99 0.63
C ARG A 30 -21.30 0.38 0.28
N VAL A 31 -20.47 1.42 0.26
CA VAL A 31 -20.88 2.80 -0.02
C VAL A 31 -20.12 3.36 -1.22
N GLU A 32 -18.79 3.38 -1.15
CA GLU A 32 -17.94 4.07 -2.11
C GLU A 32 -17.58 3.21 -3.34
N PRO A 33 -17.18 3.84 -4.47
CA PRO A 33 -16.75 3.11 -5.63
C PRO A 33 -15.48 2.26 -5.44
N ALA A 34 -15.47 1.05 -5.99
CA ALA A 34 -14.35 0.11 -5.93
C ALA A 34 -13.41 0.25 -7.14
N ASN A 35 -12.39 1.11 -7.02
CA ASN A 35 -11.50 1.42 -8.14
C ASN A 35 -10.03 1.06 -7.90
N TYR A 36 -9.65 0.67 -6.68
CA TYR A 36 -8.26 0.36 -6.35
C TYR A 36 -8.05 -1.14 -6.18
N ARG A 37 -6.97 -1.66 -6.77
CA ARG A 37 -6.56 -3.06 -6.62
C ARG A 37 -5.14 -3.12 -6.08
N CYS A 38 -4.90 -4.00 -5.12
CA CYS A 38 -3.55 -4.34 -4.69
C CYS A 38 -3.00 -5.48 -5.56
N GLU A 39 -1.72 -5.39 -5.96
CA GLU A 39 -1.06 -6.42 -6.77
C GLU A 39 -0.51 -7.59 -5.94
N GLU A 40 -0.50 -7.46 -4.62
CA GLU A 40 0.14 -8.41 -3.70
C GLU A 40 -0.86 -9.09 -2.76
N CYS A 41 -2.02 -8.46 -2.52
CA CYS A 41 -3.10 -9.09 -1.78
C CYS A 41 -3.78 -10.17 -2.62
N GLU A 42 -4.24 -11.22 -1.95
CA GLU A 42 -4.93 -12.34 -2.59
C GLU A 42 -6.24 -11.91 -3.27
N GLY A 43 -6.60 -12.62 -4.34
CA GLY A 43 -7.91 -12.51 -4.99
C GLY A 43 -8.05 -11.36 -5.99
N GLY A 44 -7.32 -10.25 -5.85
CA GLY A 44 -7.38 -9.15 -6.83
C GLY A 44 -8.64 -8.30 -6.79
N GLN A 45 -9.34 -8.32 -5.65
CA GLN A 45 -10.54 -7.55 -5.42
C GLN A 45 -10.27 -6.04 -5.52
N LEU A 46 -11.24 -5.32 -6.07
CA LEU A 46 -11.27 -3.86 -6.07
C LEU A 46 -11.86 -3.34 -4.76
N LEU A 47 -11.24 -2.30 -4.20
CA LEU A 47 -11.68 -1.58 -3.00
C LEU A 47 -11.79 -0.08 -3.29
N CYS A 48 -12.53 0.64 -2.44
CA CYS A 48 -12.43 2.11 -2.42
C CYS A 48 -11.11 2.56 -1.79
N GLN A 49 -10.80 3.85 -1.89
CA GLN A 49 -9.57 4.43 -1.37
C GLN A 49 -9.41 4.20 0.13
N GLU A 50 -10.43 4.47 0.93
CA GLU A 50 -10.37 4.35 2.39
C GLU A 50 -10.16 2.91 2.84
N CYS A 51 -10.92 1.96 2.29
CA CYS A 51 -10.74 0.54 2.60
C CYS A 51 -9.38 0.01 2.12
N MET A 52 -8.85 0.54 1.01
CA MET A 52 -7.49 0.23 0.56
C MET A 52 -6.45 0.70 1.57
N VAL A 53 -6.54 1.94 2.05
CA VAL A 53 -5.63 2.48 3.08
C VAL A 53 -5.75 1.68 4.39
N GLU A 54 -6.97 1.42 4.87
CA GLU A 54 -7.20 0.72 6.14
C GLU A 54 -6.62 -0.70 6.11
N SER A 55 -6.92 -1.47 5.06
CA SER A 55 -6.44 -2.85 4.92
C SER A 55 -4.92 -2.97 4.74
N HIS A 56 -4.24 -1.89 4.34
CA HIS A 56 -2.80 -1.88 4.07
C HIS A 56 -1.97 -1.18 5.15
N ARG A 57 -2.56 -0.80 6.29
CA ARG A 57 -1.82 -0.16 7.40
C ARG A 57 -0.59 -0.95 7.87
N LEU A 58 -0.66 -2.28 7.81
CA LEU A 58 0.45 -3.17 8.18
C LEU A 58 1.22 -3.74 6.98
N ASN A 59 0.77 -3.43 5.76
CA ASN A 59 1.35 -3.88 4.50
C ASN A 59 1.59 -2.68 3.60
N SER A 60 2.26 -1.67 4.15
CA SER A 60 2.39 -0.32 3.58
C SER A 60 3.32 -0.24 2.36
N LEU A 61 4.03 -1.34 2.06
CA LEU A 61 4.90 -1.48 0.90
C LEU A 61 4.26 -2.32 -0.22
N HIS A 62 2.95 -2.61 -0.14
CA HIS A 62 2.25 -3.24 -1.25
C HIS A 62 2.03 -2.27 -2.40
N ARG A 63 2.13 -2.79 -3.63
CA ARG A 63 1.85 -2.00 -4.84
C ARG A 63 0.35 -1.99 -5.12
N VAL A 64 -0.17 -0.80 -5.39
CA VAL A 64 -1.58 -0.60 -5.71
C VAL A 64 -1.75 0.03 -7.08
N LYS A 65 -2.89 -0.27 -7.69
CA LYS A 65 -3.29 0.23 -9.00
C LYS A 65 -4.69 0.83 -8.92
N PHE A 66 -4.94 1.85 -9.73
CA PHE A 66 -6.25 2.49 -9.88
C PHE A 66 -6.82 2.20 -11.26
N TRP A 67 -8.07 1.77 -11.31
CA TRP A 67 -8.80 1.61 -12.57
C TRP A 67 -9.31 2.97 -13.06
N ASN A 68 -8.74 3.47 -14.15
CA ASN A 68 -9.11 4.79 -14.71
C ASN A 68 -10.32 4.72 -15.68
N GLY A 69 -10.95 3.56 -15.82
CA GLY A 69 -12.00 3.29 -16.81
C GLY A 69 -11.54 2.48 -18.01
N THR A 70 -10.24 2.50 -18.33
CA THR A 70 -9.66 1.84 -19.50
C THR A 70 -8.55 0.86 -19.15
N PHE A 71 -7.67 1.21 -18.22
CA PHE A 71 -6.58 0.35 -17.74
C PHE A 71 -6.25 0.65 -16.28
N PHE A 72 -5.36 -0.17 -15.71
CA PHE A 72 -4.84 0.05 -14.37
C PHE A 72 -3.60 0.96 -14.38
N GLU A 73 -3.76 2.14 -13.80
CA GLU A 73 -2.66 3.07 -13.53
C GLU A 73 -1.97 2.72 -12.21
N LYS A 74 -0.64 2.84 -12.17
CA LYS A 74 0.11 2.70 -10.91
C LYS A 74 -0.24 3.85 -9.96
N LYS A 75 -0.49 3.52 -8.69
CA LYS A 75 -0.63 4.48 -7.60
C LYS A 75 0.23 4.03 -6.42
N SER A 76 0.54 4.95 -5.51
CA SER A 76 1.21 4.62 -4.25
C SER A 76 0.21 4.70 -3.10
N LEU A 77 0.38 3.87 -2.08
CA LEU A 77 -0.42 3.98 -0.85
C LEU A 77 -0.30 5.38 -0.21
N LYS A 78 0.87 6.02 -0.34
CA LYS A 78 1.07 7.44 0.01
C LYS A 78 0.09 8.37 -0.71
N SER A 79 -0.07 8.23 -2.03
CA SER A 79 -1.01 9.06 -2.82
C SER A 79 -2.49 8.83 -2.46
N LEU A 80 -2.80 7.69 -1.84
CA LEU A 80 -4.13 7.40 -1.31
C LEU A 80 -4.33 7.95 0.13
N GLY A 81 -3.26 8.43 0.77
CA GLY A 81 -3.28 9.00 2.13
C GLY A 81 -2.73 8.08 3.23
N LEU A 82 -2.16 6.91 2.89
CA LEU A 82 -1.54 6.05 3.90
C LEU A 82 -0.25 6.70 4.44
N ARG A 83 -0.16 6.78 5.76
CA ARG A 83 1.03 7.22 6.49
C ARG A 83 1.52 6.11 7.41
N ILE A 84 2.83 5.92 7.46
CA ILE A 84 3.48 4.90 8.29
C ILE A 84 3.92 5.56 9.58
N GLN A 85 3.34 5.16 10.71
CA GLN A 85 3.70 5.68 12.02
C GLN A 85 4.80 4.81 12.66
N LEU A 86 5.89 5.45 13.08
CA LEU A 86 6.97 4.81 13.84
C LEU A 86 6.87 5.09 15.34
N GLY A 87 7.57 4.28 16.12
CA GLY A 87 7.78 4.49 17.56
C GLY A 87 6.68 4.00 18.49
N HIS A 88 5.51 3.59 17.97
CA HIS A 88 4.37 3.09 18.74
C HIS A 88 4.03 1.63 18.39
N ARG A 89 3.18 0.99 19.22
CA ARG A 89 2.71 -0.37 18.93
C ARG A 89 1.76 -0.36 17.74
N VAL A 90 1.61 -1.53 17.12
CA VAL A 90 0.61 -1.75 16.06
C VAL A 90 -0.78 -1.37 16.57
N GLY A 91 -1.46 -0.46 15.87
CA GLY A 91 -2.80 0.03 16.20
C GLY A 91 -2.83 1.25 17.12
N GLU A 92 -1.70 1.69 17.68
CA GLU A 92 -1.62 2.92 18.45
C GLU A 92 -1.34 4.12 17.55
N TYR A 93 -1.93 5.27 17.91
CA TYR A 93 -1.68 6.54 17.24
C TYR A 93 -0.77 7.42 18.09
N CYS A 94 0.22 8.04 17.46
CA CYS A 94 1.06 9.03 18.12
C CYS A 94 0.29 10.33 18.30
N ILE A 95 0.36 10.92 19.49
CA ILE A 95 -0.23 12.24 19.77
C ILE A 95 0.66 13.40 19.31
N ASN A 96 1.95 13.14 19.09
CA ASN A 96 2.92 14.11 18.58
C ASN A 96 3.74 13.51 17.42
N PRO A 97 3.11 13.19 16.28
CA PRO A 97 3.81 12.67 15.12
C PRO A 97 4.62 13.79 14.44
N LYS A 98 5.82 13.44 13.99
CA LYS A 98 6.69 14.33 13.22
C LYS A 98 6.91 13.74 11.82
N PRO A 99 6.39 14.38 10.76
CA PRO A 99 6.60 13.93 9.40
C PRO A 99 8.09 13.87 9.01
N ALA A 100 8.43 12.93 8.13
CA ALA A 100 9.72 12.92 7.46
C ALA A 100 9.97 14.23 6.70
N PHE A 101 11.25 14.58 6.50
CA PHE A 101 11.64 15.81 5.85
C PHE A 101 10.99 15.96 4.47
N ALA A 102 10.38 17.12 4.22
CA ALA A 102 9.66 17.44 2.99
C ALA A 102 8.57 16.42 2.59
N ASP A 103 8.03 15.64 3.55
CA ASP A 103 7.13 14.50 3.31
C ASP A 103 7.70 13.50 2.28
N GLY A 104 9.03 13.44 2.14
CA GLY A 104 9.75 12.58 1.21
C GLY A 104 10.47 11.47 1.94
N PHE A 105 10.09 10.21 1.67
CA PHE A 105 10.81 9.06 2.19
C PHE A 105 10.73 7.91 1.19
N VAL A 106 11.87 7.37 0.78
CA VAL A 106 11.94 6.29 -0.21
C VAL A 106 12.40 5.01 0.45
N VAL A 107 11.66 3.93 0.22
CA VAL A 107 11.99 2.58 0.68
C VAL A 107 12.26 1.68 -0.53
N VAL A 108 13.42 1.04 -0.53
CA VAL A 108 13.76 0.01 -1.53
C VAL A 108 13.36 -1.35 -0.96
N HIS A 109 12.46 -2.04 -1.64
CA HIS A 109 11.95 -3.36 -1.26
C HIS A 109 12.10 -4.35 -2.43
N ILE A 110 11.99 -5.64 -2.15
CA ILE A 110 12.14 -6.69 -3.18
C ILE A 110 11.07 -6.61 -4.29
N ASN A 111 9.93 -5.99 -4.02
CA ASN A 111 8.85 -5.77 -4.99
C ASN A 111 8.98 -4.43 -5.75
N GLY A 112 9.97 -3.59 -5.41
CA GLY A 112 10.21 -2.30 -6.05
C GLY A 112 10.57 -1.16 -5.10
N ILE A 113 10.57 0.04 -5.66
CA ILE A 113 10.87 1.29 -4.95
C ILE A 113 9.55 1.96 -4.57
N HIS A 114 9.44 2.38 -3.30
CA HIS A 114 8.23 3.00 -2.74
C HIS A 114 8.53 4.41 -2.27
N ASP A 115 7.78 5.38 -2.78
CA ASP A 115 7.65 6.68 -2.13
C ASP A 115 6.55 6.60 -1.07
N VAL A 116 6.93 6.77 0.20
CA VAL A 116 6.05 6.61 1.36
C VAL A 116 5.95 7.91 2.17
N ALA A 117 4.80 8.11 2.81
CA ALA A 117 4.66 9.10 3.88
C ALA A 117 4.99 8.41 5.21
N LEU A 118 5.95 8.96 5.94
CA LEU A 118 6.47 8.40 7.17
C LEU A 118 6.37 9.44 8.29
N ASP A 119 5.85 9.03 9.44
CA ASP A 119 5.75 9.84 10.64
C ASP A 119 6.59 9.21 11.76
N PHE A 120 7.57 9.97 12.25
CA PHE A 120 8.33 9.62 13.44
C PHE A 120 7.49 9.95 14.69
N CYS A 121 7.71 9.20 15.76
CA CYS A 121 7.25 9.61 17.09
C CYS A 121 8.15 10.74 17.61
N ASP A 122 7.56 11.84 18.08
CA ASP A 122 8.25 12.96 18.74
C ASP A 122 7.69 13.20 20.16
N CYS A 123 7.07 12.18 20.77
CA CYS A 123 6.68 12.21 22.18
C CYS A 123 7.91 12.36 23.09
N GLU A 124 7.72 12.77 24.35
CA GLU A 124 8.82 12.95 25.31
C GLU A 124 9.69 11.69 25.51
N THR A 125 9.08 10.50 25.42
CA THR A 125 9.77 9.21 25.54
C THR A 125 10.25 8.63 24.21
N ALA A 126 10.12 9.38 23.12
CA ALA A 126 10.49 8.94 21.78
C ALA A 126 11.97 8.60 21.70
N GLN A 127 12.29 7.58 20.90
CA GLN A 127 13.66 7.28 20.56
C GLN A 127 14.13 8.20 19.43
N ILE A 128 15.46 8.35 19.29
CA ILE A 128 16.03 9.05 18.14
C ILE A 128 15.58 8.41 16.80
N THR A 129 15.51 9.22 15.75
CA THR A 129 14.96 8.86 14.43
C THR A 129 15.54 7.57 13.85
N ILE A 130 16.87 7.40 13.90
CA ILE A 130 17.55 6.19 13.39
C ILE A 130 17.13 4.93 14.15
N THR A 131 16.96 5.01 15.47
CA THR A 131 16.52 3.88 16.29
C THR A 131 15.08 3.49 15.95
N GLN A 132 14.20 4.45 15.67
CA GLN A 132 12.82 4.17 15.26
C GLN A 132 12.78 3.39 13.93
N LEU A 133 13.60 3.79 12.95
CA LEU A 133 13.75 3.08 11.66
C LEU A 133 14.29 1.65 11.87
N LEU A 134 15.37 1.50 12.63
CA LEU A 134 16.00 0.21 12.87
C LEU A 134 15.06 -0.75 13.63
N ARG A 135 14.25 -0.23 14.57
CA ARG A 135 13.19 -1.02 15.24
C ARG A 135 12.08 -1.45 14.29
N HIS A 136 11.82 -0.68 13.24
CA HIS A 136 10.94 -1.04 12.13
C HIS A 136 11.65 -1.89 11.05
N ARG A 137 12.89 -2.34 11.32
CA ARG A 137 13.75 -3.13 10.43
C ARG A 137 14.08 -2.42 9.11
N TRP A 138 14.05 -1.10 9.10
CA TRP A 138 14.47 -0.30 7.96
C TRP A 138 15.89 0.18 8.19
N PHE A 139 16.76 -0.22 7.28
CA PHE A 139 18.17 0.12 7.29
C PHE A 139 18.43 1.22 6.27
N PRO A 140 19.35 2.16 6.56
CA PRO A 140 19.78 3.11 5.55
C PRO A 140 20.38 2.34 4.36
N ALA A 141 20.02 2.75 3.14
CA ALA A 141 20.73 2.31 1.96
C ALA A 141 22.18 2.81 2.05
N THR A 142 23.14 2.01 1.59
CA THR A 142 24.54 2.45 1.47
C THR A 142 24.62 3.61 0.49
N VAL A 143 25.43 4.61 0.83
CA VAL A 143 25.83 5.69 -0.09
C VAL A 143 26.98 5.21 -0.96
#